data_AF-A0A502E8B8-F1
#
_entry.id   AF-A0A502E8B8-F1
#
_cell.length_a   1.000
_cell.length_b   1.000
_cell.length_c   1.000
_cell.angle_alpha   90.00
_cell.angle_beta   90.00
_cell.angle_gamma   90.00
#
_symmetry.space_group_name_H-M   'P 1'
#
loop_
_entity.id
_entity.type
_entity.pdbx_description
1 polymer ?
#
loop_
_entity_poly.entity_id
_entity_poly.type
_entity_poly.pdbx_seq_one_letter_code
_entity_poly.pdbx_strand_id
1 'polypeptide(L)' 'MPIPEVLNAEKFESHKELIRILYLVDGDFKNMCDDYSMSRFCIEKYKEKVAQDVGVKKEYENLFDELEKEILIYIKKNC' A
#
# COMPACT_ATOMS: atom_id res chain seq x y z
N MET A 1 -21.36 -7.44 14.02
CA MET A 1 -20.14 -7.56 13.19
C MET A 1 -19.00 -8.04 14.08
N PRO A 2 -18.07 -8.86 13.55
CA PRO A 2 -16.84 -9.17 14.28
C PRO A 2 -15.99 -7.91 14.47
N ILE A 3 -15.17 -7.90 15.51
CA ILE A 3 -14.24 -6.81 15.79
C ILE A 3 -13.10 -6.88 14.77
N PRO A 4 -12.76 -5.77 14.07
CA PRO A 4 -11.73 -5.78 13.05
C PRO A 4 -10.39 -6.32 13.56
N GLU A 5 -9.82 -7.31 12.87
CA GLU A 5 -8.55 -7.95 13.27
C GLU A 5 -7.36 -6.96 13.31
N VAL A 6 -7.45 -5.89 12.52
CA VAL A 6 -6.45 -4.81 12.47
C VAL A 6 -6.33 -4.03 13.79
N LEU A 7 -7.31 -4.16 14.69
CA LEU A 7 -7.27 -3.62 16.05
C LEU A 7 -6.41 -4.49 16.99
N ASN A 8 -5.96 -5.67 16.55
CA ASN A 8 -4.97 -6.49 17.27
C ASN A 8 -3.53 -5.99 17.06
N ALA A 9 -3.34 -4.74 16.67
CA ALA A 9 -2.01 -4.14 16.57
C ALA A 9 -1.30 -4.20 17.93
N GLU A 10 0.01 -4.46 17.92
CA GLU A 10 0.83 -4.60 19.13
C GLU A 10 0.69 -3.41 20.10
N LYS A 11 0.51 -2.20 19.55
CA LYS A 11 0.26 -0.96 20.33
C LYS A 11 -1.00 -1.01 21.19
N PHE A 12 -1.92 -1.93 20.91
CA PHE A 12 -3.20 -2.10 21.59
C PHE A 12 -3.26 -3.38 22.42
N GLU A 13 -2.18 -4.16 22.49
CA GLU A 13 -2.17 -5.49 23.13
C GLU A 13 -2.69 -5.46 24.57
N SER A 14 -2.22 -4.50 25.38
CA SER A 14 -2.64 -4.33 26.78
C SER A 14 -4.06 -3.79 26.95
N HIS A 15 -4.71 -3.34 25.88
CA HIS A 15 -6.04 -2.73 25.89
C HIS A 15 -7.08 -3.54 25.12
N LYS A 16 -6.73 -4.73 24.61
CA LYS A 16 -7.61 -5.55 23.75
C LYS A 16 -9.01 -5.73 24.34
N GLU A 17 -9.10 -6.09 25.61
CA GLU A 17 -10.40 -6.35 26.24
C GLU A 17 -11.24 -5.07 26.39
N LEU A 18 -10.60 -3.94 26.73
CA LEU A 18 -11.28 -2.65 26.82
C LEU A 18 -11.77 -2.19 25.43
N ILE A 19 -10.95 -2.36 24.40
CA ILE A 19 -11.32 -2.05 23.01
C ILE A 19 -12.53 -2.89 22.59
N ARG A 20 -12.56 -4.18 22.96
CA ARG A 20 -13.71 -5.05 22.67
C ARG A 20 -14.99 -4.56 23.31
N ILE A 21 -14.92 -4.18 24.58
CA ILE A 21 -16.07 -3.65 25.32
C ILE A 21 -16.55 -2.35 24.67
N LEU A 22 -15.65 -1.37 24.51
CA LEU A 22 -15.98 -0.05 23.95
C LEU A 22 -16.51 -0.14 22.53
N TYR A 23 -15.94 -1.00 21.69
CA TYR A 23 -16.41 -1.20 20.31
C TYR A 23 -17.87 -1.70 20.24
N LEU A 24 -18.34 -2.43 21.26
CA LEU A 24 -19.70 -2.97 21.31
C LEU A 24 -20.70 -2.01 21.93
N VAL A 25 -20.27 -1.13 22.84
CA VAL A 25 -21.17 -0.30 23.66
C VAL A 25 -21.12 1.19 23.35
N ASP A 26 -20.05 1.67 22.72
CA ASP A 26 -19.82 3.07 22.38
C ASP A 26 -19.78 3.24 20.85
N GLY A 27 -20.80 3.90 20.31
CA GLY A 27 -20.95 4.10 18.87
C GLY A 27 -19.88 5.02 18.27
N ASP A 28 -19.43 6.03 19.01
CA ASP A 28 -18.39 6.97 18.54
C ASP A 28 -17.03 6.27 18.54
N PHE A 29 -16.75 5.46 19.57
CA PHE A 29 -15.55 4.63 19.62
C PHE A 29 -15.54 3.58 18.50
N LYS A 30 -16.69 2.96 18.21
CA LYS A 30 -16.84 2.04 17.09
C LYS A 30 -16.49 2.73 15.76
N ASN A 31 -17.06 3.91 15.50
CA ASN A 31 -16.78 4.66 14.27
C ASN A 31 -15.28 5.00 14.15
N MET A 32 -14.64 5.41 15.24
CA MET A 32 -13.19 5.65 15.26
C MET A 32 -12.37 4.39 14.90
N CYS A 33 -12.79 3.22 15.41
CA CYS A 33 -12.15 1.95 15.09
C CYS A 33 -12.35 1.53 13.63
N ASP A 34 -13.55 1.78 13.08
CA ASP A 34 -13.86 1.52 11.67
C ASP A 34 -13.04 2.42 10.74
N ASP A 35 -12.94 3.71 11.07
CA ASP A 35 -12.11 4.67 10.34
C ASP A 35 -10.63 4.30 10.37
N TYR A 36 -10.12 3.91 11.54
CA TYR A 36 -8.75 3.39 11.69
C TYR A 36 -8.53 2.15 10.80
N SER A 37 -9.48 1.22 10.81
CA SER A 37 -9.42 -0.03 10.05
C SER A 37 -9.39 0.24 8.55
N MET A 38 -10.25 1.16 8.09
CA MET A 38 -10.32 1.58 6.69
C MET A 38 -9.03 2.30 6.25
N SER A 39 -8.53 3.22 7.07
CA SER A 39 -7.27 3.94 6.78
C SER A 39 -6.09 2.97 6.63
N ARG A 40 -5.98 1.97 7.51
CA ARG A 40 -4.98 0.90 7.40
C ARG A 40 -5.09 0.12 6.09
N PHE A 41 -6.31 -0.29 5.72
CA PHE A 41 -6.55 -0.98 4.46
C PHE A 41 -6.14 -0.13 3.25
N CYS A 42 -6.51 1.16 3.24
CA CYS A 42 -6.14 2.09 2.18
C CYS A 42 -4.61 2.26 2.05
N ILE A 43 -3.89 2.31 3.17
CA ILE A 43 -2.41 2.40 3.15
C ILE A 43 -1.79 1.17 2.50
N GLU A 44 -2.24 -0.03 2.84
CA GLU A 44 -1.70 -1.26 2.23
C GLU A 44 -2.02 -1.31 0.72
N LYS A 45 -3.25 -0.93 0.33
CA LYS A 45 -3.61 -0.80 -1.09
C LYS A 45 -2.76 0.22 -1.84
N TYR A 46 -2.45 1.34 -1.20
CA TYR A 46 -1.59 2.35 -1.79
C TYR A 46 -0.15 1.84 -1.96
N LYS A 47 0.40 1.12 -0.99
CA LYS A 47 1.74 0.50 -1.09
C LYS A 47 1.82 -0.50 -2.24
N GLU A 48 0.80 -1.34 -2.41
CA GLU A 48 0.70 -2.28 -3.54
C GLU A 48 0.76 -1.53 -4.88
N LYS A 49 -0.01 -0.45 -5.01
CA LYS A 49 -0.03 0.38 -6.21
C LYS A 49 1.34 1.02 -6.49
N VAL A 50 1.97 1.60 -5.48
CA VAL A 50 3.32 2.19 -5.62
C VAL A 50 4.35 1.15 -6.06
N ALA A 51 4.29 -0.06 -5.51
CA ALA A 51 5.19 -1.14 -5.92
C ALA A 51 5.00 -1.52 -7.39
N GLN A 52 3.77 -1.56 -7.87
CA GLN A 52 3.45 -1.77 -9.29
C GLN A 52 3.99 -0.64 -10.16
N ASP A 53 3.76 0.62 -9.77
CA ASP A 53 4.21 1.80 -10.51
C ASP A 53 5.76 1.84 -10.61
N VAL A 54 6.48 1.41 -9.57
CA VAL A 54 7.95 1.26 -9.62
C VAL A 54 8.38 0.20 -10.63
N GLY A 55 7.65 -0.91 -10.73
CA GLY A 55 7.89 -1.95 -11.75
C GLY A 55 7.74 -1.38 -13.17
N VAL A 56 6.61 -0.72 -13.43
CA VAL A 56 6.33 -0.08 -14.73
C VAL A 56 7.38 0.98 -15.08
N LYS A 57 7.79 1.80 -14.11
CA LYS A 57 8.86 2.79 -14.31
C LYS A 57 10.15 2.12 -14.79
N LYS A 58 10.56 1.03 -14.15
CA LYS A 58 11.79 0.30 -14.51
C LYS A 58 11.70 -0.31 -15.91
N GLU A 59 10.52 -0.78 -16.32
CA GLU A 59 10.29 -1.28 -17.69
C GLU A 59 10.51 -0.18 -18.73
N TYR A 60 9.99 1.03 -18.48
CA TYR A 60 10.23 2.18 -19.37
C TYR A 60 11.69 2.62 -19.39
N GLU A 61 12.37 2.63 -18.26
CA GLU A 61 13.81 2.94 -18.17
C GLU A 61 14.64 1.95 -19.00
N ASN A 62 14.38 0.65 -18.87
CA ASN A 62 15.06 -0.37 -19.66
C ASN A 62 14.77 -0.23 -21.16
N LEU A 63 13.51 0.00 -21.53
CA LEU A 63 13.12 0.18 -22.93
C LEU A 63 13.82 1.39 -23.55
N PHE A 64 13.89 2.50 -22.81
CA PHE A 64 14.59 3.70 -23.27
C PHE A 64 16.08 3.42 -23.52
N ASP A 65 16.76 2.75 -22.59
CA ASP A 65 18.18 2.37 -22.75
C ASP A 65 18.41 1.42 -23.94
N GLU A 66 17.49 0.50 -24.21
CA GLU A 66 17.54 -0.41 -25.37
C GLU A 66 17.39 0.37 -26.68
N LEU A 67 16.42 1.28 -26.75
CA LEU A 67 16.20 2.14 -27.91
C LEU A 67 17.40 3.03 -28.19
N GLU A 68 18.02 3.63 -27.15
CA GLU A 68 19.24 4.42 -27.33
C GLU A 68 20.38 3.59 -27.93
N LYS A 69 20.56 2.34 -27.48
CA LYS A 69 21.56 1.43 -28.06
C LYS A 69 21.26 1.13 -29.52
N GLU A 70 20.01 0.87 -29.87
CA GLU A 70 19.59 0.61 -31.25
C GLU A 70 19.86 1.81 -32.16
N ILE A 71 19.53 3.02 -31.69
CA ILE A 71 19.80 4.28 -32.39
C ILE A 71 21.31 4.45 -32.63
N LEU A 72 22.14 4.23 -31.59
CA LEU A 72 23.59 4.30 -31.71
C LEU A 72 24.16 3.26 -32.70
N ILE A 73 23.62 2.05 -32.70
CA ILE A 73 24.00 1.00 -33.66
C ILE A 73 23.62 1.43 -35.08
N TYR A 74 22.42 1.99 -35.27
CA TYR A 74 21.98 2.46 -36.57
C TYR A 74 22.88 3.56 -37.13
N ILE A 75 23.24 4.56 -36.31
CA ILE A 75 24.16 5.63 -36.68
C ILE A 75 25.51 5.02 -37.09
N LYS A 76 26.10 4.14 -36.28
CA LYS A 76 27.40 3.50 -36.59
C LYS A 76 27.40 2.65 -37.87
N LYS A 77 26.24 2.14 -38.30
CA LYS A 77 26.12 1.35 -39.53
C LYS A 77 25.95 2.20 -40.78
N ASN A 78 25.54 3.47 -40.63
CA ASN A 78 25.19 4.36 -41.75
C ASN A 78 26.05 5.64 -41.79
N CYS A 79 27.03 5.77 -40.89
CA CYS A 79 28.14 6.72 -40.95
C CYS A 79 29.42 5.95 -41.30
#